data_AF-A0A2V7YU94-F1
#
_entry.id   AF-A0A2V7YU94-F1
#
_cell.length_a   1.000
_cell.length_b   1.000
_cell.length_c   1.000
_cell.angle_alpha   90.00
_cell.angle_beta   90.00
_cell.angle_gamma   90.00
#
_symmetry.space_group_name_H-M   'P 1'
#
loop_
_entity.id
_entity.type
_entity.pdbx_description
1 polymer ?
#
loop_
_entity_poly.entity_id
_entity_poly.type
_entity_poly.pdbx_seq_one_letter_code
_entity_poly.pdbx_strand_id
1 'polypeptide(L)'
;MLAIFARHGIVPRIQDALAFARERQVLLLKHTSSGVTIEVTFAWLPFEEEALRQARDADFGGIALRLARPEDLVVYKAAAWRDRDRSDIERLLAIHIQDIDLVRVRALIEQIAQALDDPGRVAAFDKMVERARG
;
A
#
# COMPACT_ATOMS: atom_id res chain seq x y z
N MET A 1 22.18 2.17 0.18
CA MET A 1 20.87 1.53 -0.08
C MET A 1 20.98 0.29 -0.96
N LEU A 2 21.36 0.40 -2.25
CA LEU A 2 21.46 -0.79 -3.13
C LEU A 2 22.42 -1.89 -2.62
N ALA A 3 23.51 -1.50 -1.95
CA ALA A 3 24.44 -2.45 -1.33
C ALA A 3 23.76 -3.36 -0.29
N ILE A 4 22.70 -2.89 0.39
CA ILE A 4 21.95 -3.72 1.35
C ILE A 4 21.23 -4.83 0.60
N PHE A 5 20.48 -4.49 -0.45
CA PHE A 5 19.76 -5.45 -1.29
C PHE A 5 20.71 -6.45 -1.98
N ALA A 6 21.84 -5.98 -2.50
CA ALA A 6 22.80 -6.82 -3.21
C ALA A 6 23.37 -7.95 -2.34
N ARG A 7 23.59 -7.69 -1.03
CA ARG A 7 24.04 -8.72 -0.08
C ARG A 7 23.04 -9.86 0.11
N HIS A 8 21.77 -9.66 -0.26
CA HIS A 8 20.72 -10.67 -0.21
C HIS A 8 20.34 -11.19 -1.60
N GLY A 9 21.18 -10.98 -2.62
CA GLY A 9 20.88 -11.39 -3.99
C GLY A 9 19.72 -10.63 -4.62
N ILE A 10 19.37 -9.46 -4.08
CA ILE A 10 18.32 -8.59 -4.62
C ILE A 10 18.99 -7.50 -5.45
N VAL A 11 18.68 -7.46 -6.74
CA VAL A 11 19.31 -6.57 -7.71
C VAL A 11 18.27 -5.73 -8.46
N PRO A 12 18.64 -4.56 -9.01
CA PRO A 12 17.76 -3.82 -9.91
C PRO A 12 17.23 -4.68 -11.07
N ARG A 13 15.94 -4.54 -11.40
CA ARG A 13 15.31 -5.26 -12.53
C ARG A 13 15.20 -4.43 -13.81
N ILE A 14 15.62 -3.16 -13.76
CA ILE A 14 15.65 -2.22 -14.89
C ILE A 14 17.01 -1.54 -14.95
N GLN A 15 17.37 -1.02 -16.13
CA GLN A 15 18.50 -0.11 -16.29
C GLN A 15 18.21 1.22 -15.57
N ASP A 16 19.25 1.95 -15.17
CA ASP A 16 19.16 3.26 -14.51
C ASP A 16 18.22 3.33 -13.29
N ALA A 17 18.11 2.23 -12.55
CA ALA A 17 17.14 2.09 -11.47
C ALA A 17 17.22 3.18 -10.38
N LEU A 18 18.40 3.74 -10.12
CA LEU A 18 18.55 4.86 -9.19
C LEU A 18 17.96 6.16 -9.74
N ALA A 19 18.13 6.45 -11.02
CA ALA A 19 17.55 7.61 -11.66
C ALA A 19 16.02 7.47 -11.70
N PHE A 20 15.52 6.30 -12.11
CA PHE A 20 14.10 5.98 -12.08
C PHE A 20 13.51 6.15 -10.68
N ALA A 21 14.18 5.64 -9.64
CA ALA A 21 13.70 5.73 -8.27
C ALA A 21 13.67 7.16 -7.72
N ARG A 22 14.61 8.02 -8.14
CA ARG A 22 14.60 9.46 -7.77
C ARG A 22 13.40 10.20 -8.37
N GLU A 23 12.97 9.82 -9.57
CA GLU A 23 11.84 10.46 -10.23
C GLU A 23 10.50 9.86 -9.74
N ARG A 24 10.42 8.53 -9.66
CA ARG A 24 9.18 7.78 -9.43
C ARG A 24 8.96 7.38 -7.98
N GLN A 25 9.92 7.65 -7.10
CA GLN A 25 9.88 7.30 -5.68
C GLN A 25 9.67 5.81 -5.42
N VAL A 26 10.13 4.95 -6.35
CA VAL A 26 10.08 3.50 -6.21
C VAL A 26 11.31 2.83 -6.84
N LEU A 27 11.94 1.93 -6.10
CA LEU A 27 12.99 1.04 -6.59
C LEU A 27 12.37 -0.26 -7.10
N LEU A 28 12.68 -0.60 -8.34
CA LEU A 28 12.24 -1.84 -8.98
C LEU A 28 13.38 -2.87 -8.94
N LEU A 29 13.19 -3.93 -8.17
CA LEU A 29 14.19 -4.93 -7.85
C LEU A 29 13.68 -6.34 -8.18
N LYS A 30 14.59 -7.31 -8.16
CA LYS A 30 14.29 -8.74 -8.31
C LYS A 30 15.28 -9.55 -7.48
N HIS A 31 14.78 -10.57 -6.80
CA HIS A 31 15.63 -11.57 -6.15
C HIS A 31 16.14 -12.56 -7.19
N THR A 32 17.46 -12.68 -7.33
CA THR A 32 18.09 -13.42 -8.43
C THR A 32 17.78 -14.91 -8.40
N SER A 33 17.80 -15.55 -7.23
CA SER A 33 17.61 -17.00 -7.11
C SER A 33 16.17 -17.44 -7.33
N SER A 34 15.20 -16.74 -6.71
CA SER A 34 13.76 -17.09 -6.83
C SER A 34 13.07 -16.50 -8.06
N GLY A 35 13.64 -15.44 -8.65
CA GLY A 35 13.00 -14.67 -9.70
C GLY A 35 11.87 -13.73 -9.26
N VAL A 36 11.52 -13.69 -7.97
CA VAL A 36 10.48 -12.81 -7.43
C VAL A 36 10.84 -11.34 -7.60
N THR A 37 9.92 -10.55 -8.14
CA THR A 37 10.03 -9.09 -8.25
C THR A 37 9.73 -8.43 -6.93
N ILE A 38 10.49 -7.39 -6.59
CA ILE A 38 10.36 -6.63 -5.35
C ILE A 38 10.25 -5.15 -5.72
N GLU A 39 9.31 -4.44 -5.12
CA GLU A 39 9.14 -3.01 -5.30
C GLU A 39 9.30 -2.34 -3.94
N VAL A 40 10.16 -1.33 -3.87
CA VAL A 40 10.43 -0.60 -2.63
C VAL A 40 10.09 0.86 -2.86
N THR A 41 8.94 1.27 -2.35
CA THR A 41 8.46 2.64 -2.41
C THR A 41 9.04 3.45 -1.25
N PHE A 42 9.36 4.71 -1.50
CA PHE A 42 9.77 5.64 -0.45
C PHE A 42 8.56 6.34 0.13
N ALA A 43 8.35 6.17 1.43
CA ALA A 43 7.31 6.85 2.18
C ALA A 43 7.70 8.32 2.42
N TRP A 44 6.83 9.25 2.05
CA TRP A 44 7.02 10.69 2.23
C TRP A 44 5.86 11.37 2.93
N LEU A 45 4.69 10.74 2.95
CA LEU A 45 3.48 11.32 3.50
C LEU A 45 3.33 10.93 4.98
N PRO A 46 2.76 11.83 5.83
CA PRO A 46 2.56 11.53 7.24
C PRO A 46 1.79 10.23 7.50
N PHE A 47 0.83 9.88 6.62
CA PHE A 47 0.09 8.63 6.75
C PHE A 47 0.97 7.40 6.51
N GLU A 48 1.97 7.49 5.62
CA GLU A 48 2.85 6.37 5.30
C GLU A 48 3.83 6.11 6.45
N GLU A 49 4.35 7.18 7.07
CA GLU A 49 5.15 7.07 8.29
C GLU A 49 4.35 6.41 9.41
N GLU A 50 3.09 6.84 9.60
CA GLU A 50 2.19 6.20 10.56
C GLU A 50 1.95 4.73 10.22
N ALA A 51 1.63 4.40 8.97
CA ALA A 51 1.37 3.04 8.52
C ALA A 51 2.57 2.11 8.74
N LEU A 52 3.79 2.59 8.50
CA LEU A 52 5.02 1.85 8.77
C LEU A 52 5.22 1.62 10.27
N ARG A 53 5.00 2.65 11.09
CA ARG A 53 5.10 2.58 12.56
C ARG A 53 4.06 1.62 13.15
N GLN A 54 2.85 1.64 12.60
CA GLN A 54 1.69 0.87 13.09
C GLN A 54 1.52 -0.49 12.40
N ALA A 55 2.44 -0.87 11.51
CA ALA A 55 2.48 -2.23 10.96
C ALA A 55 2.43 -3.26 12.10
N ARG A 56 1.84 -4.43 11.83
CA ARG A 56 1.65 -5.50 12.81
C ARG A 56 2.55 -6.67 12.46
N ASP A 57 3.02 -7.36 13.49
CA ASP A 57 3.73 -8.61 13.32
C ASP A 57 2.74 -9.70 12.90
N ALA A 58 3.13 -10.52 11.93
CA ALA A 58 2.38 -11.67 11.47
C ALA A 58 3.34 -12.83 11.24
N ASP A 59 2.94 -14.04 11.64
CA ASP A 59 3.65 -15.25 11.25
C ASP A 59 3.16 -15.71 9.88
N PHE A 60 4.10 -15.90 8.96
CA PHE A 60 3.83 -16.47 7.66
C PHE A 60 4.73 -17.69 7.44
N GLY A 61 4.21 -18.86 7.80
CA GLY A 61 4.94 -20.12 7.65
C GLY A 61 6.21 -20.18 8.51
N GLY A 62 6.16 -19.69 9.74
CA GLY A 62 7.31 -19.61 10.64
C GLY A 62 8.23 -18.41 10.41
N ILE A 63 7.87 -17.51 9.49
CA ILE A 63 8.61 -16.27 9.23
C ILE A 63 7.83 -15.10 9.81
N ALA A 64 8.44 -14.39 10.76
CA ALA A 64 7.89 -13.16 11.30
C ALA A 64 8.00 -12.03 10.26
N LEU A 65 6.85 -11.48 9.86
CA LEU A 65 6.73 -10.38 8.90
C LEU A 65 6.06 -9.16 9.55
N ARG A 66 6.47 -7.97 9.13
CA ARG A 66 5.80 -6.71 9.44
C ARG A 66 4.81 -6.40 8.31
N LEU A 67 3.52 -6.49 8.58
CA LEU A 67 2.45 -6.25 7.60
C LEU A 67 1.70 -4.96 7.91
N ALA A 68 1.33 -4.22 6.86
CA ALA A 68 0.45 -3.06 7.01
C ALA A 68 -0.91 -3.50 7.57
N ARG A 69 -1.55 -2.62 8.36
CA ARG A 69 -2.89 -2.87 8.88
C ARG A 69 -3.90 -2.87 7.72
N PRO A 70 -5.03 -3.61 7.82
CA PRO A 70 -6.06 -3.60 6.79
C PRO A 70 -6.54 -2.18 6.42
N GLU A 71 -6.70 -1.29 7.40
CA GLU A 71 -7.09 0.10 7.18
C GLU A 71 -6.07 0.91 6.37
N ASP A 72 -4.77 0.71 6.61
CA ASP A 72 -3.72 1.41 5.85
C ASP A 72 -3.63 0.85 4.42
N LEU A 73 -3.85 -0.46 4.23
CA LEU A 73 -3.95 -1.08 2.91
C LEU A 73 -5.13 -0.51 2.11
N VAL A 74 -6.27 -0.23 2.76
CA VAL A 74 -7.41 0.45 2.13
C VAL A 74 -6.99 1.83 1.64
N VAL A 75 -6.26 2.62 2.44
CA VAL A 75 -5.78 3.96 2.04
C VAL A 75 -4.83 3.88 0.85
N TYR A 76 -3.84 2.98 0.86
CA TYR A 76 -2.91 2.80 -0.27
C TYR A 76 -3.64 2.43 -1.57
N LYS A 77 -4.61 1.52 -1.48
CA LYS A 77 -5.44 1.12 -2.63
C LYS A 77 -6.34 2.27 -3.08
N ALA A 78 -6.83 3.08 -2.13
CA ALA A 78 -7.68 4.21 -2.41
C ALA A 78 -6.91 5.34 -3.15
N ALA A 79 -5.61 5.47 -2.88
CA ALA A 79 -4.73 6.38 -3.62
C ALA A 79 -4.55 5.93 -5.09
N ALA A 80 -4.31 4.64 -5.32
CA ALA A 80 -4.08 4.09 -6.66
C ALA A 80 -5.36 3.98 -7.52
N TRP A 81 -6.48 3.63 -6.89
CA TRP A 81 -7.85 3.64 -7.44
C TRP A 81 -8.09 2.89 -8.76
N ARG A 82 -7.31 1.86 -9.10
CA ARG A 82 -7.56 1.02 -10.28
C ARG A 82 -8.69 0.03 -10.02
N ASP A 83 -9.23 -0.59 -11.07
CA ASP A 83 -10.32 -1.58 -10.95
C ASP A 83 -10.01 -2.67 -9.92
N ARG A 84 -8.79 -3.23 -9.99
CA ARG A 84 -8.33 -4.23 -9.01
C ARG A 84 -8.19 -3.67 -7.61
N ASP A 85 -7.72 -2.43 -7.47
CA ASP A 85 -7.55 -1.80 -6.14
C ASP A 85 -8.93 -1.60 -5.47
N ARG A 86 -9.96 -1.23 -6.23
CA ARG A 86 -11.33 -1.13 -5.74
C ARG A 86 -11.90 -2.48 -5.31
N SER A 87 -11.70 -3.53 -6.11
CA SER A 87 -12.08 -4.90 -5.72
C SER A 87 -11.35 -5.38 -4.47
N ASP A 88 -10.07 -5.01 -4.31
CA ASP A 88 -9.30 -5.36 -3.13
C ASP A 88 -9.77 -4.58 -1.88
N ILE A 89 -10.16 -3.31 -2.02
CA ILE A 89 -10.78 -2.53 -0.93
C ILE A 89 -12.07 -3.21 -0.49
N GLU A 90 -12.94 -3.60 -1.43
CA GLU A 90 -14.19 -4.30 -1.10
C GLU A 90 -13.94 -5.61 -0.34
N ARG A 91 -12.90 -6.38 -0.72
CA ARG A 91 -12.49 -7.59 0.02
C ARG A 91 -11.95 -7.28 1.42
N LEU A 92 -11.10 -6.27 1.54
CA LEU A 92 -10.56 -5.84 2.83
C LEU A 92 -11.66 -5.39 3.78
N LEU A 93 -12.63 -4.61 3.27
CA LEU A 93 -13.81 -4.21 4.04
C LEU A 93 -14.61 -5.46 4.43
N ALA A 94 -14.97 -6.34 3.50
CA ALA A 94 -15.76 -7.53 3.81
C ALA A 94 -15.15 -8.42 4.91
N ILE A 95 -13.82 -8.51 4.99
CA ILE A 95 -13.12 -9.34 5.97
C ILE A 95 -12.84 -8.58 7.28
N HIS A 96 -12.49 -7.30 7.21
CA HIS A 96 -11.92 -6.55 8.33
C HIS A 96 -12.72 -5.31 8.74
N ILE A 97 -13.96 -5.12 8.27
CA ILE A 97 -14.71 -3.88 8.54
C ILE A 97 -14.85 -3.56 10.03
N GLN A 98 -14.91 -4.56 10.90
CA GLN A 98 -15.01 -4.38 12.35
C GLN A 98 -13.71 -3.85 12.98
N ASP A 99 -12.57 -4.08 12.32
CA ASP A 99 -11.23 -3.70 12.79
C ASP A 99 -10.69 -2.43 12.12
N ILE A 100 -11.41 -1.89 11.12
CA ILE A 100 -11.00 -0.72 10.35
C ILE A 100 -11.58 0.54 10.99
N ASP A 101 -10.72 1.50 11.33
CA ASP A 101 -11.16 2.87 11.65
C ASP A 101 -11.63 3.59 10.39
N LEU A 102 -12.92 3.44 10.08
CA LEU A 102 -13.55 4.02 8.90
C LEU A 102 -13.56 5.56 8.94
N VAL A 103 -13.56 6.17 10.12
CA VAL A 103 -13.53 7.64 10.26
C VAL A 103 -12.16 8.14 9.80
N ARG A 104 -11.09 7.54 10.31
CA ARG A 104 -9.70 7.84 9.90
C ARG A 104 -9.49 7.59 8.41
N VAL A 105 -9.86 6.39 7.93
CA VAL A 105 -9.66 6.01 6.52
C VAL A 105 -10.40 6.97 5.59
N ARG A 106 -11.67 7.30 5.89
CA ARG A 106 -12.45 8.22 5.07
C ARG A 106 -11.82 9.61 5.02
N ALA A 107 -11.35 10.14 6.16
CA ALA A 107 -10.68 11.44 6.21
C ALA A 107 -9.38 11.48 5.38
N LEU A 108 -8.62 10.38 5.35
CA LEU A 108 -7.43 10.27 4.48
C LEU A 108 -7.83 10.19 3.00
N ILE A 109 -8.89 9.45 2.67
CA ILE A 109 -9.40 9.36 1.29
C ILE A 109 -9.91 10.72 0.81
N GLU A 110 -10.52 11.54 1.68
CA GLU A 110 -10.91 12.91 1.36
C GLU A 110 -9.70 13.79 1.01
N GLN A 111 -8.61 13.71 1.79
CA GLN A 111 -7.38 14.44 1.49
C GLN A 111 -6.77 14.01 0.15
N ILE A 112 -6.76 12.70 -0.12
CA ILE A 112 -6.29 12.13 -1.41
C ILE A 112 -7.18 12.62 -2.56
N ALA A 113 -8.50 12.56 -2.40
CA ALA A 113 -9.47 12.99 -3.39
C ALA A 113 -9.31 14.48 -3.72
N GLN A 114 -9.11 15.32 -2.70
CA GLN A 114 -8.85 16.75 -2.87
C GLN A 114 -7.54 17.00 -3.62
N ALA A 115 -6.46 16.30 -3.26
CA ALA A 115 -5.16 16.46 -3.92
C ALA A 115 -5.17 16.02 -5.40
N LEU A 116 -6.08 15.09 -5.75
CA LEU A 116 -6.21 14.55 -7.11
C LEU A 116 -7.39 15.15 -7.90
N ASP A 117 -8.11 16.13 -7.33
CA ASP A 117 -9.33 16.72 -7.90
C ASP A 117 -10.38 15.66 -8.33
N ASP A 118 -10.55 14.63 -7.49
CA ASP A 118 -11.46 13.49 -7.71
C ASP A 118 -12.42 13.31 -6.53
N PRO A 119 -13.38 14.23 -6.33
CA PRO A 119 -14.31 14.17 -5.20
C PRO A 119 -15.26 12.96 -5.26
N GLY A 120 -15.47 12.39 -6.45
CA GLY A 120 -16.30 11.19 -6.64
C GLY A 120 -15.76 9.96 -5.92
N ARG A 121 -14.45 9.92 -5.64
CA ARG A 121 -13.79 8.85 -4.91
C ARG A 121 -14.35 8.60 -3.51
N VAL A 122 -14.66 9.67 -2.79
CA VAL A 122 -15.19 9.59 -1.42
C VAL A 122 -16.58 8.95 -1.44
N ALA A 123 -17.46 9.42 -2.32
CA ALA A 123 -18.80 8.86 -2.47
C ALA A 123 -18.78 7.38 -2.91
N ALA A 124 -17.83 7.00 -3.76
CA ALA A 124 -17.65 5.62 -4.17
C ALA A 124 -17.14 4.73 -3.01
N PHE A 125 -16.21 5.23 -2.19
CA PHE A 125 -15.76 4.54 -0.99
C PHE A 125 -16.91 4.36 0.03
N ASP A 126 -17.70 5.40 0.28
CA ASP A 126 -18.85 5.35 1.20
C ASP A 126 -19.83 4.24 0.79
N LYS A 127 -20.12 4.09 -0.52
CA LYS A 127 -20.94 2.99 -1.04
C LYS A 127 -20.30 1.60 -0.86
N MET A 128 -18.97 1.48 -0.90
CA MET A 128 -18.28 0.21 -0.58
C MET A 128 -18.47 -0.14 0.89
N VAL A 129 -18.38 0.83 1.79
CA VAL A 129 -18.58 0.65 3.23
C VAL A 129 -20.02 0.24 3.54
N GLU A 130 -21.01 0.90 2.94
CA GLU A 130 -22.44 0.54 3.10
C GLU A 130 -22.69 -0.92 2.72
N ARG A 131 -22.17 -1.35 1.57
CA ARG A 131 -22.31 -2.73 1.08
C ARG A 131 -21.61 -3.77 1.95
N ALA A 132 -20.54 -3.40 2.66
CA ALA A 132 -19.84 -4.30 3.56
C ALA A 132 -20.45 -4.35 4.98
N ARG A 133 -21.37 -3.42 5.31
CA ARG A 133 -22.12 -3.41 6.58
C ARG A 133 -23.48 -4.11 6.51
N GLY A 134 -24.07 -4.19 5.31
CA GLY A 134 -25.32 -4.91 5.04
C GLY A 134 -25.08 -6.37 4.73
#